data_AF-A0A093CDW6-F1
#
_entry.id   AF-A0A093CDW6-F1
#
_cell.length_a   1.000
_cell.length_b   1.000
_cell.length_c   1.000
_cell.angle_alpha   90.00
_cell.angle_beta   90.00
_cell.angle_gamma   90.00
#
_symmetry.space_group_name_H-M   'P 1'
#
loop_
_entity.id
_entity.type
_entity.pdbx_description
1 polymer ?
#
loop_
_entity_poly.entity_id
_entity_poly.type
_entity_poly.pdbx_seq_one_letter_code
_entity_poly.pdbx_strand_id
1 'polypeptide(L)' 'LDIRKKFFTQRVVRYWNRLPREVVDAPSLEVFKARLDEALGNLV' A
#
# COMPACT_ATOMS: atom_id res chain seq x y z
N LEU A 1 -6.46 -8.79 -17.14
CA LEU A 1 -6.61 -8.39 -15.72
C LEU A 1 -5.34 -7.71 -15.18
N ASP A 2 -4.15 -8.20 -15.56
CA ASP A 2 -2.82 -7.68 -15.15
C ASP A 2 -2.53 -6.22 -15.42
N ILE A 3 -3.03 -5.65 -16.52
CA ILE A 3 -2.83 -4.24 -16.86
C ILE A 3 -3.45 -3.34 -15.77
N ARG A 4 -4.66 -3.68 -15.30
CA ARG A 4 -5.35 -2.93 -14.24
C ARG A 4 -4.62 -3.05 -12.89
N LYS A 5 -4.11 -4.25 -12.57
CA LYS A 5 -3.29 -4.51 -11.38
C LYS A 5 -2.01 -3.66 -11.39
N LYS A 6 -1.22 -3.73 -12.47
CA LYS A 6 0.02 -2.93 -12.62
C LYS A 6 -0.23 -1.43 -12.54
N PHE A 7 -1.32 -0.95 -13.14
CA PHE A 7 -1.65 0.48 -13.13
C PHE A 7 -2.09 0.95 -11.74
N PHE A 8 -2.84 0.13 -11.01
CA PHE A 8 -3.26 0.40 -9.63
C PHE A 8 -2.05 0.52 -8.70
N THR A 9 -1.12 -0.45 -8.75
CA THR A 9 0.11 -0.42 -7.95
C THR A 9 0.95 0.83 -8.26
N GLN A 10 1.15 1.17 -9.54
CA GLN A 10 1.92 2.37 -9.91
C GLN A 10 1.25 3.67 -9.42
N ARG A 11 -0.08 3.76 -9.47
CA ARG A 11 -0.81 4.92 -8.93
C ARG A 11 -0.60 5.04 -7.43
N VAL A 12 -0.83 3.97 -6.67
CA VAL A 12 -0.70 3.96 -5.21
C VAL A 12 0.71 4.35 -4.78
N VAL A 13 1.74 3.77 -5.41
CA VAL A 13 3.15 4.12 -5.13
C VAL A 13 3.44 5.58 -5.44
N ARG A 14 2.94 6.12 -6.56
CA ARG A 14 3.14 7.54 -6.92
C ARG A 14 2.52 8.50 -5.91
N TYR A 15 1.35 8.16 -5.37
CA TYR A 15 0.71 8.97 -4.33
C TYR A 15 1.41 8.83 -2.98
N TRP A 16 1.92 7.64 -2.66
CA TRP A 16 2.66 7.40 -1.42
C TRP A 16 3.88 8.30 -1.28
N ASN A 17 4.64 8.48 -2.38
CA ASN A 17 5.80 9.37 -2.44
C ASN A 17 5.46 10.86 -2.27
N ARG A 18 4.17 11.22 -2.33
CA ARG A 18 3.67 12.60 -2.20
C ARG A 18 2.98 12.85 -0.86
N LEU A 19 2.81 11.83 -0.02
CA LEU A 19 2.16 11.98 1.27
C LEU A 19 3.15 12.55 2.31
N PRO A 20 2.69 13.47 3.18
CA PRO A 20 3.48 13.92 4.32
C PRO A 20 3.80 12.74 5.26
N ARG A 21 4.97 12.77 5.88
CA ARG A 21 5.45 11.70 6.74
C ARG A 21 4.51 11.42 7.93
N GLU A 22 3.87 12.46 8.47
CA GLU A 22 2.86 12.37 9.52
C GLU A 22 1.64 11.52 9.12
N VAL A 23 1.24 11.58 7.83
CA VAL A 23 0.13 10.78 7.30
C VAL A 23 0.57 9.35 7.04
N VAL A 24 1.84 9.16 6.66
CA VAL A 24 2.44 7.84 6.42
C VAL A 24 2.69 7.07 7.73
N ASP A 25 3.01 7.78 8.81
CA ASP A 25 3.30 7.23 10.14
C ASP A 25 2.05 7.20 11.04
N ALA A 26 0.87 7.51 10.48
CA ALA A 26 -0.39 7.44 11.21
C ALA A 26 -0.66 6.00 11.69
N PRO A 27 -1.12 5.79 12.94
CA PRO A 27 -1.35 4.45 13.49
C PRO A 27 -2.29 3.58 12.64
N SER A 28 -3.27 4.20 11.97
CA SER A 28 -4.19 3.52 11.07
C SER A 28 -3.52 2.96 9.81
N LEU A 29 -2.49 3.63 9.31
CA LEU A 29 -1.78 3.22 8.10
C LEU A 29 -0.78 2.09 8.39
N GLU A 30 -0.13 2.11 9.55
CA GLU A 30 0.72 1.01 10.02
C GLU A 30 -0.08 -0.27 10.22
N VAL A 31 -1.26 -0.19 10.85
CA VAL A 31 -2.18 -1.34 10.99
C VAL A 31 -2.65 -1.84 9.61
N PHE A 32 -2.87 -0.93 8.66
CA PHE A 32 -3.24 -1.30 7.30
C PHE A 32 -2.09 -2.00 6.55
N LYS A 33 -0.85 -1.53 6.67
CA LYS A 33 0.35 -2.18 6.10
C LYS A 33 0.54 -3.57 6.69
N ALA A 34 0.46 -3.72 8.02
CA ALA A 34 0.61 -5.02 8.69
C ALA A 34 -0.41 -6.05 8.18
N ARG A 35 -1.68 -5.63 8.00
CA ARG A 35 -2.73 -6.48 7.41
C ARG A 35 -2.48 -6.82 5.94
N LEU A 36 -1.90 -5.89 5.18
CA LEU A 36 -1.52 -6.11 3.79
C LEU A 36 -0.38 -7.11 3.68
N ASP A 37 0.65 -6.96 4.50
CA ASP A 37 1.81 -7.86 4.53
C ASP A 37 1.38 -9.28 4.97
N GLU A 38 0.49 -9.40 5.95
CA GLU A 38 -0.12 -10.66 6.34
C GLU A 38 -0.92 -11.29 5.18
N ALA A 39 -1.79 -10.52 4.53
CA ALA A 39 -2.60 -11.01 3.41
C ALA A 39 -1.75 -11.42 2.19
N LEU A 40 -0.64 -10.72 1.93
CA LEU A 40 0.30 -11.04 0.86
C LEU A 40 1.18 -12.25 1.22
N GLY A 41 1.60 -12.39 2.48
CA GLY A 41 2.33 -13.56 2.97
C GLY A 41 1.48 -14.83 2.95
N ASN A 42 0.18 -14.70 3.16
CA ASN A 42 -0.79 -15.81 3.05
C ASN A 42 -1.17 -16.17 1.60
N LEU A 43 -0.64 -15.47 0.60
CA LEU A 43 -0.85 -15.73 -0.84
C LEU A 43 0.28 -16.60 -1.45
N VAL A 44 1.01 -17.36 -0.63
CA VAL A 44 1.99 -18.38 -1.04
C VAL A 44 1.35 -19.77 -1.03
#